data_AF-A0A2V6CWG2-F1
#
_entry.id   AF-A0A2V6CWG2-F1
#
_cell.length_a   1.000
_cell.length_b   1.000
_cell.length_c   1.000
_cell.angle_alpha   90.00
_cell.angle_beta   90.00
_cell.angle_gamma   90.00
#
_symmetry.space_group_name_H-M   'P 1'
#
loop_
_entity.id
_entity.type
_entity.pdbx_description
1 polymer ?
#
loop_
_entity_poly.entity_id
_entity_poly.type
_entity_poly.pdbx_seq_one_letter_code
_entity_poly.pdbx_strand_id
1 'polypeptide(L)'
;MNFGAPQWFWALAVLPLLIGLYIRAERRSALHLREFVSPRLLPQLAGNVDRMRRAIRFGFILLSLALAITALAKPRWGYIYEDIKRRGLDLLFAIDTSRSMLSNDVAPNRLQRVKLAAQDC
;
A
#
# COMPACT_ATOMS: atom_id res chain seq x y z
N MET A 1 3.57 -4.05 -5.24
CA MET A 1 3.69 -3.14 -4.07
C MET A 1 5.13 -2.71 -3.97
N ASN A 2 5.39 -1.40 -3.90
CA ASN A 2 6.74 -0.88 -3.69
C ASN A 2 6.75 -0.05 -2.40
N PHE A 3 7.84 -0.07 -1.64
CA PHE A 3 7.98 0.72 -0.41
C PHE A 3 8.88 1.91 -0.69
N GLY A 4 8.41 3.11 -0.36
CA GLY A 4 9.18 4.33 -0.62
C GLY A 4 10.39 4.50 0.30
N ALA A 5 10.39 3.86 1.47
CA ALA A 5 11.46 3.98 2.46
C ALA A 5 11.65 2.65 3.24
N PRO A 6 12.20 1.60 2.61
CA PRO A 6 12.33 0.27 3.23
C PRO A 6 13.25 0.25 4.46
N GLN A 7 14.13 1.24 4.63
CA GLN A 7 15.02 1.36 5.78
C GLN A 7 14.28 1.43 7.13
N TRP A 8 13.01 1.87 7.14
CA TRP A 8 12.21 1.93 8.37
C TRP A 8 11.87 0.55 8.95
N PHE A 9 11.99 -0.53 8.17
CA PHE A 9 11.81 -1.88 8.71
C PHE A 9 12.85 -2.24 9.78
N TRP A 10 14.05 -1.62 9.76
CA TRP A 10 15.02 -1.78 10.84
C TRP A 10 14.51 -1.25 12.18
N ALA A 11 13.62 -0.26 12.18
CA ALA A 11 13.00 0.26 13.40
C ALA A 11 12.07 -0.77 14.06
N LEU A 12 11.59 -1.79 13.34
CA LEU A 12 10.84 -2.90 13.96
C LEU A 12 11.70 -3.70 14.95
N ALA A 13 13.03 -3.67 14.84
CA ALA A 13 13.93 -4.30 15.81
C ALA A 13 13.82 -3.68 17.22
N VAL A 14 13.23 -2.50 17.35
CA VAL A 14 12.93 -1.88 18.66
C VAL A 14 11.80 -2.62 19.40
N LEU A 15 10.87 -3.25 18.68
CA LEU A 15 9.76 -4.01 19.30
C LEU A 15 10.23 -5.18 20.18
N PRO A 16 11.08 -6.13 19.72
CA PRO A 16 11.57 -7.21 20.57
C PRO A 16 12.41 -6.70 21.74
N LEU A 17 13.15 -5.59 21.57
CA LEU A 17 13.88 -4.95 22.67
C LEU A 17 12.92 -4.46 23.76
N LEU A 18 11.85 -3.75 23.40
CA LEU A 18 10.83 -3.28 24.33
C LEU A 18 10.11 -4.43 25.04
N ILE A 19 9.81 -5.52 24.32
CA ILE A 19 9.23 -6.73 24.91
C ILE A 19 10.18 -7.34 25.94
N GLY A 20 11.47 -7.47 25.60
CA GLY A 20 12.49 -7.99 26.52
C GLY A 20 12.64 -7.15 27.78
N LEU A 21 12.65 -5.82 27.65
CA LEU A 21 12.69 -4.90 28.79
C LEU A 21 11.43 -5.01 29.66
N TYR A 22 10.25 -5.12 29.06
CA TYR A 22 8.99 -5.31 29.79
C TYR A 22 8.99 -6.60 30.60
N ILE A 23 9.39 -7.72 29.99
CA ILE A 23 9.49 -9.02 30.69
C ILE A 23 10.50 -8.94 31.83
N ARG A 24 11.67 -8.32 31.60
CA ARG A 24 12.69 -8.15 32.64
C ARG A 24 12.20 -7.27 33.79
N ALA A 25 11.47 -6.20 33.50
CA ALA A 25 10.88 -5.31 34.50
C ALA A 25 9.81 -6.02 35.34
N GLU A 26 8.93 -6.82 34.72
CA GLU A 26 7.95 -7.65 35.44
C GLU A 26 8.62 -8.71 36.30
N ARG A 27 9.64 -9.42 35.77
CA ARG A 27 10.39 -10.41 36.55
C ARG A 27 11.09 -9.79 37.76
N ARG A 28 11.74 -8.62 37.59
CA ARG A 28 12.38 -7.89 38.70
C ARG A 28 11.36 -7.38 39.72
N SER A 29 10.23 -6.85 39.26
CA SER A 29 9.15 -6.40 40.14
C SER A 29 8.60 -7.57 40.96
N ALA A 30 8.46 -8.76 40.37
CA ALA A 30 8.04 -9.96 41.08
C ALA A 30 9.06 -10.48 42.11
N LEU A 31 10.36 -10.23 41.90
CA LEU A 31 11.43 -10.58 42.84
C LEU A 31 11.50 -9.59 44.02
N HIS A 32 11.45 -8.28 43.75
CA HIS A 32 11.48 -7.26 44.80
C HIS A 32 10.22 -7.25 45.66
N LEU A 33 9.04 -7.58 45.11
CA LEU A 33 7.82 -7.77 45.90
C LEU A 33 7.95 -8.87 46.95
N ARG A 34 8.81 -9.88 46.71
CA ARG A 34 9.04 -10.99 47.64
C ARG A 34 10.00 -10.63 48.78
N GLU A 35 10.92 -9.69 48.54
CA GLU A 35 11.89 -9.22 49.55
C GLU A 35 11.35 -8.09 50.43
N PHE A 36 10.48 -7.22 49.90
CA PHE A 36 10.07 -6.00 50.59
C PHE A 36 8.68 -6.02 51.23
N VAL A 37 7.85 -7.05 51.01
CA VAL A 37 6.48 -7.05 51.54
C VAL A 37 6.24 -8.18 52.53
N SER A 38 6.16 -7.82 53.80
CA SER A 38 5.48 -8.60 54.83
C SER A 38 4.06 -8.95 54.32
N PRO A 39 3.63 -10.22 54.37
CA PRO A 39 2.43 -10.75 53.68
C PRO A 39 1.08 -10.10 54.08
N ARG A 40 1.08 -9.06 54.91
CA ARG A 40 -0.10 -8.38 55.45
C ARG A 40 -0.49 -7.08 54.73
N LEU A 41 0.38 -6.46 53.93
CA LEU A 41 0.08 -5.20 53.21
C LEU A 41 -0.07 -5.34 51.69
N LEU A 42 0.29 -6.50 51.12
CA LEU A 42 0.03 -6.83 49.71
C LEU A 42 -1.44 -6.69 49.29
N PRO A 43 -2.45 -7.09 50.07
CA PRO A 43 -3.85 -7.05 49.60
C PRO A 43 -4.37 -5.63 49.36
N GLN A 44 -3.86 -4.63 50.10
CA GLN A 44 -4.37 -3.25 50.05
C GLN A 44 -3.81 -2.43 48.88
N LEU A 45 -2.63 -2.78 48.34
CA LEU A 45 -2.07 -2.16 47.13
C LEU A 45 -2.19 -3.05 45.88
N ALA A 46 -2.15 -4.38 46.02
CA ALA A 46 -2.17 -5.32 44.90
C ALA A 46 -3.58 -5.75 44.46
N GLY A 47 -4.64 -5.39 45.21
CA GLY A 47 -6.03 -5.73 44.88
C GLY A 47 -6.53 -5.21 43.52
N ASN A 48 -5.78 -4.34 42.84
CA ASN A 48 -6.19 -3.71 41.57
C ASN A 48 -5.18 -3.83 40.42
N VAL A 49 -4.08 -4.59 40.56
CA VAL A 49 -3.11 -4.73 39.46
C VAL A 49 -3.52 -5.88 38.56
N ASP A 50 -4.50 -5.60 37.71
CA ASP A 50 -5.05 -6.53 36.75
C ASP A 50 -4.02 -6.83 35.65
N ARG A 51 -3.19 -7.86 35.89
CA ARG A 51 -2.00 -8.18 35.09
C ARG A 51 -2.36 -8.44 33.62
N MET A 52 -3.54 -9.01 33.38
CA MET A 52 -4.10 -9.21 32.04
C MET A 52 -4.35 -7.86 31.35
N ARG A 53 -5.01 -6.92 32.03
CA ARG A 53 -5.28 -5.58 31.51
C ARG A 53 -3.98 -4.81 31.21
N ARG A 54 -2.94 -4.99 32.03
CA ARG A 54 -1.61 -4.40 31.81
C ARG A 54 -0.93 -4.98 30.57
N ALA A 55 -0.96 -6.30 30.38
CA ALA A 55 -0.42 -6.97 29.20
C ALA A 55 -1.17 -6.58 27.92
N ILE A 56 -2.50 -6.49 27.96
CA ILE A 56 -3.33 -6.04 26.83
C ILE A 56 -2.96 -4.60 26.45
N ARG A 57 -2.86 -3.68 27.42
CA ARG A 57 -2.44 -2.29 27.17
C ARG A 57 -1.05 -2.23 26.53
N PHE A 58 -0.10 -2.99 27.03
CA PHE A 58 1.25 -3.06 26.46
C PHE A 58 1.23 -3.61 25.02
N GLY A 59 0.41 -4.64 24.77
CA GLY A 59 0.18 -5.18 23.42
C GLY A 59 -0.37 -4.13 22.45
N PHE A 60 -1.34 -3.33 22.87
CA PHE A 60 -1.87 -2.23 22.04
C PHE A 60 -0.84 -1.14 21.74
N ILE A 61 0.04 -0.81 22.71
CA ILE A 61 1.14 0.15 22.49
C ILE A 61 2.15 -0.40 21.48
N LEU A 62 2.49 -1.69 21.56
CA LEU A 62 3.37 -2.32 20.58
C LEU A 62 2.73 -2.37 19.19
N LEU A 63 1.45 -2.70 19.12
CA LEU A 63 0.71 -2.75 17.87
C LEU A 63 0.63 -1.36 17.22
N SER A 64 0.33 -0.31 17.99
CA SER A 64 0.28 1.06 17.46
C SER A 64 1.66 1.51 16.95
N LEU A 65 2.74 1.17 17.67
CA LEU A 65 4.10 1.45 17.25
C LEU A 65 4.46 0.70 15.95
N ALA A 66 4.10 -0.58 15.85
CA ALA A 66 4.32 -1.36 14.63
C ALA A 66 3.59 -0.76 13.43
N LEU A 67 2.33 -0.36 13.60
CA LEU A 67 1.55 0.30 12.55
C LEU A 67 2.17 1.66 12.15
N ALA A 68 2.65 2.45 13.11
CA ALA A 68 3.31 3.72 12.84
C ALA A 68 4.60 3.53 12.03
N ILE A 69 5.44 2.55 12.38
CA ILE A 69 6.66 2.20 11.62
C ILE A 69 6.29 1.75 10.20
N THR A 70 5.23 0.94 10.07
CA THR A 70 4.76 0.46 8.76
C THR A 70 4.25 1.60 7.89
N ALA A 71 3.56 2.59 8.47
CA ALA A 71 3.14 3.80 7.76
C ALA A 71 4.34 4.65 7.31
N LEU A 72 5.39 4.75 8.14
CA LEU A 72 6.65 5.44 7.80
C LEU A 72 7.41 4.78 6.65
N ALA A 73 7.29 3.46 6.47
CA ALA A 73 7.86 2.75 5.32
C ALA A 73 7.22 3.15 3.97
N LYS A 74 6.14 3.95 4.00
CA LYS A 74 5.40 4.46 2.83
C LYS A 74 5.03 3.32 1.87
N PRO A 75 4.11 2.42 2.27
CA PRO A 75 3.59 1.39 1.37
C PRO A 75 2.89 2.07 0.19
N ARG A 76 3.38 1.84 -1.02
CA ARG A 76 2.77 2.34 -2.25
C ARG A 76 2.11 1.19 -2.99
N TRP A 77 0.79 1.26 -3.09
CA TRP A 77 0.04 0.60 -4.15
C TRP A 77 0.16 1.48 -5.39
N GLY A 78 1.06 1.08 -6.29
CA GLY A 78 1.35 1.83 -7.51
C GLY A 78 0.44 1.45 -8.66
N TYR A 79 0.39 2.34 -9.65
CA TYR A 79 -0.16 2.04 -10.97
C TYR A 79 0.96 1.51 -11.85
N ILE A 80 0.68 0.49 -12.65
CA ILE A 80 1.57 0.06 -13.73
C ILE A 80 1.26 1.02 -14.87
N TYR A 81 2.13 2.01 -15.08
CA TYR A 81 2.06 2.83 -16.28
C TYR A 81 2.54 1.96 -17.43
N GLU A 82 1.59 1.43 -18.19
CA GLU A 82 1.89 0.79 -19.45
C GLU A 82 2.00 1.90 -20.49
N ASP A 83 3.22 2.25 -20.88
CA ASP A 83 3.46 3.19 -21.97
C ASP A 83 2.95 2.55 -23.27
N ILE A 84 1.68 2.82 -23.59
CA ILE A 84 1.13 2.49 -24.91
C ILE A 84 1.87 3.40 -25.90
N LYS A 85 2.94 2.87 -26.49
CA LYS A 85 3.58 3.47 -27.65
C LYS A 85 2.54 3.50 -28.77
N ARG A 86 1.84 4.63 -28.90
CA ARG A 86 1.06 4.95 -30.10
C ARG A 86 2.07 5.06 -31.24
N ARG A 87 2.33 3.93 -31.92
CA ARG A 87 3.02 3.97 -33.21
C ARG A 87 2.10 4.73 -34.15
N GLY A 88 2.58 5.86 -34.68
CA GLY A 88 1.95 6.46 -35.85
C GLY A 88 1.88 5.39 -36.93
N LEU A 89 0.68 5.12 -37.44
CA LEU A 89 0.48 4.14 -38.49
C LEU A 89 0.60 4.89 -39.81
N ASP A 90 1.57 4.51 -40.64
CA ASP A 90 1.65 5.02 -42.01
C ASP A 90 0.56 4.32 -42.83
N LEU A 91 -0.54 5.03 -43.12
CA LEU A 91 -1.67 4.53 -43.89
C LEU A 91 -1.49 4.89 -45.37
N LEU A 92 -1.33 3.88 -46.22
CA LEU A 92 -1.34 4.04 -47.67
C LEU A 92 -2.72 3.66 -48.23
N PHE A 93 -3.39 4.62 -48.86
CA PHE A 93 -4.67 4.38 -49.54
C PHE A 93 -4.44 4.11 -51.03
N ALA A 94 -4.83 2.92 -51.50
CA ALA A 94 -4.88 2.59 -52.92
C ALA A 94 -6.33 2.69 -53.41
N ILE A 95 -6.61 3.67 -54.27
CA ILE A 95 -7.96 3.98 -54.76
C ILE A 95 -8.03 3.67 -56.24
N ASP A 96 -9.06 2.92 -56.66
CA ASP A 96 -9.32 2.67 -58.09
C ASP A 96 -9.82 3.95 -58.77
N THR A 97 -9.31 4.23 -59.97
CA THR A 97 -9.69 5.39 -60.80
C THR A 97 -10.38 4.97 -62.11
N SER A 98 -10.89 3.73 -62.17
CA SER A 98 -11.63 3.23 -63.33
C SER A 98 -12.93 4.01 -63.56
N ARG A 99 -13.48 3.91 -64.78
CA ARG A 99 -14.71 4.63 -65.18
C ARG A 99 -15.93 4.28 -64.31
N SER A 100 -15.96 3.10 -63.67
CA SER A 100 -17.03 2.72 -62.76
C SER A 100 -17.03 3.54 -61.47
N MET A 101 -15.89 4.15 -61.09
CA MET A 101 -15.78 5.01 -59.91
C MET A 101 -16.38 6.41 -60.11
N LEU A 102 -16.70 6.78 -61.34
CA LEU A 102 -17.48 7.98 -61.67
C LEU A 102 -19.00 7.75 -61.60
N SER A 103 -19.43 6.56 -61.16
CA SER A 103 -20.84 6.23 -60.95
C SER A 103 -21.46 7.09 -59.84
N ASN A 104 -22.72 7.48 -60.07
CA ASN A 104 -23.53 8.33 -59.18
C ASN A 104 -24.52 7.51 -58.33
N ASP A 105 -24.34 6.20 -58.23
CA ASP A 105 -25.12 5.33 -57.34
C ASP A 105 -24.96 5.73 -55.86
N VAL A 106 -23.85 6.40 -55.54
CA VAL A 106 -23.62 7.05 -54.26
C VAL A 106 -23.27 8.52 -54.51
N ALA A 107 -24.11 9.44 -54.03
CA ALA A 107 -23.85 10.87 -54.17
C ALA A 107 -22.60 11.30 -53.36
N PRO A 108 -21.77 12.20 -53.89
CA PRO A 108 -21.86 12.81 -55.23
C PRO A 108 -21.37 11.90 -56.37
N ASN A 109 -20.27 11.17 -56.20
CA ASN A 109 -19.94 9.95 -56.94
C ASN A 109 -18.98 9.10 -56.09
N ARG A 110 -18.79 7.81 -56.42
CA ARG A 110 -17.95 6.90 -55.61
C ARG A 110 -16.55 7.46 -55.38
N LEU A 111 -15.91 8.03 -56.41
CA LEU A 111 -14.57 8.59 -56.32
C LEU A 111 -14.49 9.81 -55.37
N GLN A 112 -15.43 10.73 -55.47
CA GLN A 112 -15.49 11.92 -54.62
C GLN A 112 -15.81 11.55 -53.17
N ARG A 113 -16.67 10.55 -52.94
CA ARG A 113 -16.93 9.98 -51.60
C ARG A 113 -15.68 9.41 -50.95
N VAL A 114 -14.87 8.66 -51.69
CA VAL A 114 -13.60 8.11 -51.17
C VAL A 114 -12.61 9.23 -50.86
N LYS A 115 -12.55 10.27 -51.70
CA LYS A 115 -11.70 11.43 -51.46
C LYS A 115 -12.07 12.17 -50.16
N LEU A 116 -13.37 12.36 -49.90
CA LEU A 116 -13.85 12.98 -48.66
C LEU A 116 -13.51 12.09 -47.45
N ALA A 117 -13.81 10.80 -47.52
CA ALA A 117 -13.51 9.86 -46.43
C ALA A 117 -12.01 9.78 -46.09
N ALA A 118 -11.14 9.88 -47.10
CA ALA A 118 -9.69 9.90 -46.90
C ALA A 118 -9.16 11.22 -46.32
N GLN A 119 -9.90 12.33 -46.46
CA GLN A 119 -9.57 13.62 -45.85
C GLN A 119 -10.09 13.77 -44.41
N ASP A 120 -11.15 13.04 -44.08
CA ASP A 120 -11.78 13.05 -42.75
C ASP A 120 -11.09 12.09 -41.74
N CYS A 121 -10.16 11.25 -42.21
CA CYS A 121 -9.35 10.33 -41.39
C CYS A 121 -8.05 11.00 -40.92
#